data_AF-A0A4U3AH25-F1
#
_entry.id   AF-A0A4U3AH25-F1
#
_cell.length_a   1.000
_cell.length_b   1.000
_cell.length_c   1.000
_cell.angle_alpha   90.00
_cell.angle_beta   90.00
_cell.angle_gamma   90.00
#
_symmetry.space_group_name_H-M   'P 1'
#
loop_
_entity.id
_entity.type
_entity.pdbx_description
1 polymer ?
#
loop_
_entity_poly.entity_id
_entity_poly.type
_entity_poly.pdbx_seq_one_letter_code
_entity_poly.pdbx_strand_id
1 'polypeptide(L)'
;LGAPTNELLGETCFSIILDEDKHKLTSALEKVKQQESAYLQLSSKYKDGFTYFLYVTIVPIIIDGQISGSYIMVKDITALKKQQEEIKYLAFHDTVTKIGNRAFFHKKLKKVIKNAKTTESEFALLYLDLDRFKAINNTDT
;
A
#
# COMPACT_ATOMS: atom_id res chain seq x y z
N LEU A 1 0.20 -10.93 -14.22
CA LEU A 1 -1.02 -11.73 -13.95
C LEU A 1 -0.88 -13.21 -14.32
N GLY A 2 0.20 -13.69 -14.94
CA GLY A 2 0.39 -15.14 -15.17
C GLY A 2 -0.59 -15.80 -16.16
N ALA A 3 -1.63 -15.09 -16.59
CA ALA A 3 -2.52 -15.52 -17.67
C ALA A 3 -1.79 -15.43 -19.02
N PRO A 4 -1.95 -16.42 -19.91
CA PRO A 4 -1.37 -16.39 -21.24
C PRO A 4 -2.00 -15.23 -22.05
N THR A 5 -1.17 -14.57 -22.85
CA THR A 5 -1.47 -13.30 -23.55
C THR A 5 -2.74 -13.32 -24.42
N ASN A 6 -3.19 -14.51 -24.80
CA ASN A 6 -4.37 -14.80 -25.60
C ASN A 6 -5.71 -14.75 -24.81
N GLU A 7 -5.71 -14.80 -23.48
CA GLU A 7 -6.93 -14.65 -22.66
C GLU A 7 -7.33 -13.18 -22.42
N LEU A 8 -6.43 -12.23 -22.68
CA LEU A 8 -6.66 -10.79 -22.47
C LEU A 8 -7.08 -10.05 -23.76
N LEU A 9 -7.22 -10.77 -24.88
CA LEU A 9 -7.74 -10.25 -26.13
C LEU A 9 -9.26 -10.44 -26.17
N GLY A 10 -10.00 -9.41 -25.75
CA GLY A 10 -11.45 -9.33 -25.93
C GLY A 10 -12.23 -9.07 -24.64
N GLU A 11 -11.73 -9.49 -23.47
CA GLU A 11 -12.20 -8.98 -22.20
C GLU A 11 -11.48 -7.68 -21.87
N THR A 12 -12.23 -6.61 -21.71
CA THR A 12 -11.71 -5.33 -21.27
C THR A 12 -10.97 -5.54 -19.94
N CYS A 13 -9.67 -5.25 -19.87
CA CYS A 13 -8.83 -5.30 -18.65
C CYS A 13 -9.45 -4.61 -17.41
N PHE A 14 -10.51 -3.85 -17.63
CA PHE A 14 -11.38 -3.15 -16.70
C PHE A 14 -12.24 -4.06 -15.81
N SER A 15 -12.54 -5.30 -16.20
CA SER A 15 -13.43 -6.21 -15.44
C SER A 15 -12.85 -6.67 -14.10
N ILE A 16 -11.52 -6.53 -13.92
CA ILE A 16 -10.76 -7.09 -12.79
C ILE A 16 -10.35 -5.98 -11.80
N ILE A 17 -10.68 -4.72 -12.08
CA ILE A 17 -10.32 -3.57 -11.23
C ILE A 17 -11.36 -3.43 -10.12
N LEU A 18 -10.91 -3.25 -8.88
CA LEU A 18 -11.81 -2.99 -7.76
C LEU A 18 -12.56 -1.66 -7.94
N ASP A 19 -13.82 -1.62 -7.53
CA ASP A 19 -14.71 -0.45 -7.71
C ASP A 19 -14.11 0.84 -7.16
N GLU A 20 -13.43 0.75 -6.02
CA GLU A 20 -12.78 1.87 -5.35
C GLU A 20 -11.75 2.58 -6.24
N ASP A 21 -11.16 1.87 -7.21
CA ASP A 21 -10.09 2.39 -8.06
C ASP A 21 -10.56 2.79 -9.47
N LYS A 22 -11.85 2.60 -9.80
CA LYS A 22 -12.43 3.00 -11.10
C LYS A 22 -12.24 4.49 -11.38
N HIS A 23 -12.38 5.35 -10.37
CA HIS A 23 -12.19 6.80 -10.53
C HIS A 23 -10.78 7.16 -10.98
N LYS A 24 -9.74 6.47 -10.48
CA LYS A 24 -8.33 6.71 -10.86
C LYS A 24 -8.11 6.42 -12.34
N LEU A 25 -8.74 5.36 -12.82
CA LEU A 25 -8.66 4.96 -14.22
C LEU A 25 -9.36 5.96 -15.13
N THR A 26 -10.55 6.44 -14.76
CA THR A 26 -11.22 7.52 -15.50
C THR A 26 -10.33 8.75 -15.60
N SER A 27 -9.74 9.20 -14.48
CA SER A 27 -8.80 10.33 -14.49
C SER A 27 -7.55 10.07 -15.35
N ALA A 28 -7.04 8.84 -15.36
CA ALA A 28 -5.92 8.46 -16.21
C ALA A 28 -6.29 8.50 -17.71
N LEU A 29 -7.47 8.01 -18.08
CA LEU A 29 -7.95 8.06 -19.46
C LEU A 29 -8.17 9.49 -19.94
N GLU A 30 -8.66 10.39 -19.10
CA GLU A 30 -8.80 11.81 -19.47
C GLU A 30 -7.45 12.47 -19.76
N LYS A 31 -6.40 12.16 -18.98
CA LYS A 31 -5.03 12.62 -19.29
C LYS A 31 -4.54 12.08 -20.62
N VAL A 32 -4.75 10.79 -20.88
CA VAL A 32 -4.34 10.15 -22.13
C VAL A 32 -5.05 10.75 -23.35
N LYS A 33 -6.32 11.11 -23.23
CA LYS A 33 -7.07 11.85 -24.27
C LYS A 33 -6.49 13.24 -24.54
N GLN A 34 -5.84 13.85 -23.55
CA GLN A 34 -5.12 15.12 -23.67
C GLN A 34 -3.68 14.93 -24.16
N GLN A 35 -3.34 13.74 -24.70
CA GLN A 35 -1.99 13.38 -25.16
C GLN A 35 -0.95 13.32 -24.03
N GLU A 36 -1.38 13.21 -22.77
CA GLU A 36 -0.49 13.05 -21.63
C GLU A 36 -0.38 11.59 -21.18
N SER A 37 0.81 11.20 -20.72
CA SER A 37 0.97 9.89 -20.08
C SER A 37 0.36 9.87 -18.68
N ALA A 38 -0.25 8.75 -18.30
CA ALA A 38 -0.85 8.56 -16.99
C ALA A 38 -0.19 7.40 -16.23
N TYR A 39 -0.06 7.58 -14.91
CA TYR A 39 0.54 6.61 -14.00
C TYR A 39 -0.40 6.44 -12.81
N LEU A 40 -0.71 5.19 -12.46
CA LEU A 40 -1.63 4.91 -11.38
C LEU A 40 -1.32 3.59 -10.67
N GLN A 41 -1.63 3.55 -9.38
CA GLN A 41 -1.69 2.32 -8.61
C GLN A 41 -3.14 1.88 -8.48
N LEU A 42 -3.40 0.63 -8.86
CA LEU A 42 -4.70 -0.02 -8.83
C LEU A 42 -4.62 -1.27 -7.95
N SER A 43 -5.74 -1.57 -7.31
CA SER A 43 -6.00 -2.82 -6.62
C SER A 43 -6.94 -3.66 -7.47
N SER A 44 -6.57 -4.92 -7.67
CA SER A 44 -7.31 -5.86 -8.50
C SER A 44 -7.54 -7.14 -7.72
N LYS A 45 -8.75 -7.72 -7.82
CA LYS A 45 -9.01 -9.07 -7.34
C LYS A 45 -9.17 -9.98 -8.54
N TYR A 46 -8.22 -10.89 -8.72
CA TYR A 46 -8.32 -11.91 -9.76
C TYR A 46 -9.04 -13.15 -9.21
N LYS A 47 -9.40 -14.10 -10.08
CA LYS A 47 -10.29 -15.25 -9.86
C LYS A 47 -10.05 -16.08 -8.57
N ASP A 48 -8.89 -15.95 -7.94
CA ASP A 48 -8.49 -16.61 -6.70
C ASP A 48 -8.86 -15.85 -5.41
N GLY A 49 -9.45 -14.66 -5.53
CA GLY A 49 -9.80 -13.79 -4.40
C GLY A 49 -8.62 -13.03 -3.79
N PHE A 50 -7.39 -13.21 -4.30
CA PHE A 50 -6.24 -12.44 -3.85
C PHE A 50 -6.29 -11.01 -4.39
N THR A 51 -5.96 -10.06 -3.52
CA THR A 51 -5.75 -8.67 -3.93
C THR A 51 -4.33 -8.50 -4.46
N TYR A 52 -4.24 -8.14 -5.73
CA TYR A 52 -3.03 -7.72 -6.41
C TYR A 52 -2.94 -6.20 -6.42
N PHE A 53 -1.75 -5.69 -6.16
CA PHE A 53 -1.43 -4.28 -6.33
C PHE A 53 -0.69 -4.12 -7.66
N LEU A 54 -1.25 -3.32 -8.55
CA LEU A 54 -0.75 -3.11 -9.90
C LEU A 54 -0.30 -1.66 -10.06
N TYR A 55 0.89 -1.46 -10.61
CA TYR A 55 1.34 -0.18 -11.11
C TYR A 55 1.14 -0.14 -12.61
N VAL A 56 0.27 0.75 -13.07
CA VAL A 56 -0.11 0.87 -14.48
C VAL A 56 0.46 2.16 -15.03
N THR A 57 1.09 2.05 -16.20
CA THR A 57 1.51 3.17 -17.03
C THR A 57 0.71 3.12 -18.33
N ILE A 58 0.09 4.23 -18.71
CA ILE A 58 -0.66 4.39 -19.96
C ILE A 58 -0.02 5.53 -20.74
N VAL A 59 0.43 5.23 -21.95
CA VAL A 59 1.08 6.19 -22.84
C VAL A 59 0.27 6.29 -24.13
N PRO A 60 -0.18 7.49 -24.56
CA PRO A 60 -0.87 7.64 -25.83
C PRO A 60 0.07 7.35 -27.00
N ILE A 61 -0.44 6.67 -28.02
CA ILE A 61 0.23 6.48 -29.31
C ILE A 61 -0.33 7.54 -30.25
N ILE A 62 0.54 8.43 -30.70
CA ILE A 62 0.17 9.57 -31.55
C ILE A 62 0.71 9.34 -32.96
N ILE A 63 -0.18 9.35 -33.95
CA ILE A 63 0.13 9.23 -35.39
C ILE A 63 -0.52 10.43 -36.07
N ASP A 64 0.26 11.18 -36.84
CA ASP A 64 -0.19 12.39 -37.56
C ASP A 64 -0.91 13.41 -36.66
N GLY A 65 -0.45 13.57 -35.42
CA GLY A 65 -1.03 14.48 -34.43
C GLY A 65 -2.34 14.00 -33.81
N GLN A 66 -2.83 12.81 -34.16
CA GLN A 66 -4.03 12.20 -33.59
C GLN A 66 -3.69 10.99 -32.73
N ILE A 67 -4.48 10.76 -31.69
CA ILE A 67 -4.34 9.58 -30.84
C ILE A 67 -4.87 8.37 -31.61
N SER A 68 -3.97 7.45 -31.97
CA SER A 68 -4.29 6.20 -32.65
C SER A 68 -4.57 5.05 -31.67
N GLY A 69 -4.10 5.18 -30.42
CA GLY A 69 -4.33 4.20 -29.37
C GLY A 69 -3.51 4.50 -28.12
N SER A 70 -3.30 3.49 -27.28
CA SER A 70 -2.50 3.61 -26.07
C SER A 70 -1.64 2.36 -25.85
N TYR A 71 -0.40 2.58 -25.44
CA TYR A 71 0.45 1.54 -24.88
C TYR A 71 0.20 1.45 -23.37
N ILE A 72 -0.10 0.25 -22.86
CA ILE A 72 -0.36 0.01 -21.45
C ILE A 72 0.69 -0.97 -20.90
N MET A 73 1.41 -0.55 -19.88
CA MET A 73 2.31 -1.40 -19.12
C MET A 73 1.73 -1.64 -17.72
N VAL A 74 1.63 -2.90 -17.31
CA VAL A 74 1.14 -3.29 -15.99
C VAL A 74 2.25 -4.03 -15.25
N LYS A 75 2.67 -3.50 -14.11
CA LYS A 75 3.64 -4.13 -13.22
C LYS A 75 2.95 -4.58 -11.93
N ASP A 76 3.08 -5.85 -11.59
CA ASP A 76 2.67 -6.35 -10.28
C ASP A 76 3.66 -5.83 -9.21
N ILE A 77 3.14 -5.08 -8.25
CA ILE A 77 3.88 -4.52 -7.11
C ILE A 77 3.40 -5.10 -5.77
N THR A 78 2.68 -6.22 -5.80
CA THR A 78 2.10 -6.85 -4.61
C THR A 78 3.16 -7.25 -3.59
N ALA A 79 4.23 -7.92 -4.03
CA ALA A 79 5.34 -8.30 -3.15
C ALA A 79 6.03 -7.07 -2.54
N LEU A 80 6.25 -6.03 -3.34
CA LEU A 80 6.85 -4.78 -2.89
C LEU A 80 5.98 -4.08 -1.83
N LYS A 81 4.66 -4.02 -2.04
CA LYS A 81 3.71 -3.46 -1.05
C LYS A 81 3.71 -4.26 0.24
N LYS A 82 3.71 -5.60 0.17
CA LYS A 82 3.77 -6.48 1.35
C LYS A 82 5.05 -6.23 2.16
N GLN A 83 6.21 -6.17 1.49
CA GLN A 83 7.48 -5.85 2.14
C GLN A 83 7.48 -4.45 2.77
N GLN A 84 6.89 -3.46 2.09
CA GLN A 84 6.80 -2.11 2.63
C GLN A 84 5.93 -2.04 3.89
N GLU A 85 4.81 -2.76 3.93
CA GLU A 85 3.96 -2.86 5.12
C GLU A 85 4.65 -3.64 6.26
N GLU A 86 5.41 -4.68 5.94
CA GLU A 86 6.22 -5.40 6.91
C GLU A 86 7.30 -4.50 7.52
N ILE A 87 8.05 -3.76 6.70
CA ILE A 87 9.05 -2.78 7.18
C ILE A 87 8.39 -1.74 8.09
N LYS A 88 7.22 -1.20 7.69
CA LYS A 88 6.47 -0.27 8.55
C LYS A 88 6.06 -0.93 9.86
N TYR A 89 5.60 -2.18 9.82
CA TYR A 89 5.22 -2.91 11.02
C TYR A 89 6.42 -3.07 11.95
N LEU A 90 7.57 -3.51 11.45
CA LEU A 90 8.83 -3.69 12.19
C LEU A 90 9.38 -2.38 12.76
N ALA A 91 9.19 -1.25 12.07
CA ALA A 91 9.59 0.05 12.60
C ALA A 91 8.81 0.45 13.87
N PHE A 92 7.64 -0.13 14.10
CA PHE A 92 6.73 0.22 15.19
C PHE A 92 6.41 -0.94 16.15
N HIS A 93 6.84 -2.17 15.88
CA HIS A 93 6.54 -3.32 16.73
C HIS A 93 7.80 -4.08 17.11
N ASP A 94 7.77 -4.68 18.29
CA ASP A 94 8.79 -5.61 18.75
C ASP A 94 8.60 -6.97 18.06
N THR A 95 9.68 -7.54 17.53
CA THR A 95 9.60 -8.74 16.68
C THR A 95 9.25 -10.00 17.46
N VAL A 96 9.55 -10.04 18.75
CA VAL A 96 9.37 -11.18 19.65
C VAL A 96 7.95 -11.17 20.21
N THR A 97 7.53 -10.05 20.80
CA THR A 97 6.25 -9.92 21.51
C THR A 97 5.10 -9.44 20.61
N LYS A 98 5.40 -8.93 19.41
CA LYS A 98 4.44 -8.33 18.47
C LYS A 98 3.70 -7.08 18.99
N ILE A 99 4.02 -6.60 20.20
CA ILE A 99 3.46 -5.37 20.75
C ILE A 99 4.18 -4.15 20.19
N GLY A 100 3.59 -2.96 20.38
CA GLY A 100 4.20 -1.70 19.96
C GLY A 100 5.55 -1.47 20.64
N ASN A 101 6.59 -1.21 19.85
CA ASN A 101 7.91 -0.88 20.37
C ASN A 101 7.95 0.55 20.93
N ARG A 102 9.14 0.98 21.37
CA ARG A 102 9.34 2.33 21.91
C ARG A 102 8.92 3.45 20.95
N ALA A 103 9.15 3.29 19.64
CA ALA A 103 8.75 4.28 18.64
C ALA A 103 7.22 4.39 18.52
N PHE A 104 6.51 3.25 18.55
CA PHE A 104 5.05 3.23 18.56
C PHE A 104 4.48 3.86 19.82
N PHE A 105 5.04 3.53 20.98
CA PHE A 105 4.67 4.15 22.25
C PHE A 105 4.80 5.68 22.20
N HIS A 106 5.95 6.20 21.74
CA HIS A 106 6.15 7.66 21.62
C HIS A 106 5.16 8.31 20.65
N LYS A 107 4.89 7.66 19.51
CA LYS A 107 3.90 8.16 18.54
C LYS A 107 2.50 8.22 19.15
N LYS A 108 2.11 7.20 19.90
CA LYS A 108 0.80 7.15 20.57
C LYS A 108 0.71 8.18 21.71
N LEU A 109 1.73 8.28 22.55
CA LEU A 109 1.80 9.25 23.65
C LEU A 109 1.70 10.68 23.15
N LYS A 110 2.41 11.05 22.07
CA LYS A 110 2.28 12.37 21.43
C LYS A 110 0.84 12.67 20.99
N LYS A 111 0.14 11.67 20.44
CA LYS A 111 -1.27 11.81 20.03
C LYS A 111 -2.18 12.01 21.24
N VAL A 112 -1.97 11.27 22.32
CA VAL A 112 -2.74 11.40 23.57
C VAL A 112 -2.53 12.79 24.18
N ILE A 113 -1.28 13.25 24.32
CA ILE A 113 -0.97 14.60 24.82
C ILE A 113 -1.64 15.68 23.98
N LYS A 114 -1.60 15.56 22.65
CA LYS A 114 -2.25 16.53 21.75
C LYS A 114 -3.76 16.56 21.96
N ASN A 115 -4.39 15.39 22.02
CA ASN A 115 -5.83 15.28 22.23
C ASN A 115 -6.25 15.82 23.60
N ALA A 116 -5.52 15.47 24.67
CA ALA A 116 -5.74 15.96 26.03
C ALA A 116 -5.75 17.51 26.08
N LYS A 117 -4.82 18.16 25.38
CA LYS A 117 -4.78 19.62 25.25
C LYS A 117 -5.99 20.19 24.51
N THR A 118 -6.49 19.51 23.48
CA THR A 118 -7.62 19.98 22.68
C THR A 118 -8.97 19.77 23.38
N THR A 119 -9.11 18.71 24.17
CA THR A 119 -10.37 18.36 24.85
C THR A 119 -10.36 18.72 26.33
N GLU A 120 -9.31 19.38 26.83
CA GLU A 120 -9.10 19.67 28.25
C GLU A 120 -9.26 18.41 29.15
N SER A 121 -8.77 17.27 28.66
CA SER A 121 -8.86 16.00 29.40
C SER A 121 -7.52 15.62 30.01
N GLU A 122 -7.56 14.89 31.13
CA GLU A 122 -6.38 14.37 31.81
C GLU A 122 -6.09 12.92 31.40
N PHE A 123 -4.82 12.52 31.49
CA PHE A 123 -4.42 11.12 31.31
C PHE A 123 -3.29 10.77 32.27
N ALA A 124 -3.20 9.49 32.64
CA ALA A 124 -2.10 8.95 33.42
C ALA A 124 -1.22 8.04 32.55
N LEU A 125 0.07 7.97 32.86
CA LEU A 125 1.01 7.04 32.24
C LEU A 125 1.56 6.08 33.31
N LEU A 126 1.37 4.78 33.09
CA LEU A 126 1.94 3.72 33.91
C LEU A 126 3.18 3.15 33.21
N TYR A 127 4.30 3.08 33.93
CA TYR A 127 5.52 2.41 33.49
C TYR A 127 5.80 1.23 34.42
N LEU A 128 5.92 0.03 33.85
CA LEU A 128 6.19 -1.20 34.57
C LEU A 128 7.55 -1.72 34.11
N ASP A 129 8.48 -1.89 35.04
CA ASP A 129 9.74 -2.57 34.79
C ASP A 129 9.63 -4.03 35.29
N LEU A 130 10.02 -4.98 34.44
CA LEU A 130 10.01 -6.39 34.78
C LEU A 130 11.43 -6.81 35.15
N ASP A 131 11.81 -6.53 36.41
CA ASP A 131 13.08 -6.98 36.95
C ASP A 131 13.19 -8.51 36.94
N ARG A 132 14.36 -9.02 36.53
CA ARG A 132 14.80 -10.44 36.37
C ARG A 132 14.79 -11.05 34.96
N PHE A 133 14.38 -10.37 33.89
CA PHE A 133 14.50 -10.92 32.52
C PHE A 133 15.94 -11.00 31.98
N LYS A 134 16.88 -10.20 32.51
CA LYS A 134 18.28 -10.18 32.06
C LYS A 134 19.03 -11.50 32.31
N ALA A 135 18.62 -12.30 33.29
CA ALA A 135 19.30 -13.54 33.64
C ALA A 135 19.01 -14.70 32.67
N ILE A 136 17.89 -14.63 31.94
CA ILE A 136 17.46 -15.70 31.02
C ILE A 136 18.06 -15.48 29.61
N ASN A 137 18.20 -14.21 29.18
CA ASN A 137 18.67 -13.86 27.84
C ASN A 137 20.20 -13.99 27.62
N ASN A 138 21.00 -14.25 28.66
CA ASN A 138 22.46 -14.34 28.56
C ASN A 138 23.00 -15.78 28.45
N THR A 139 22.14 -16.78 28.19
CA THR A 139 22.56 -18.19 28.18
C THR A 139 22.69 -18.82 26.78
N ASP A 140 22.43 -18.06 25.71
CA ASP A 140 22.67 -18.51 24.33
C ASP A 140 23.83 -17.68 23.72
N THR A 141 25.07 -18.12 23.98
CA THR A 141 26.25 -17.77 23.17
C THR A 141 27.06 -19.02 22.86
#